data_AF-A0A7V8ZC02-F1
#
_entry.id   AF-A0A7V8ZC02-F1
#
_cell.length_a   1.000
_cell.length_b   1.000
_cell.length_c   1.000
_cell.angle_alpha   90.00
_cell.angle_beta   90.00
_cell.angle_gamma   90.00
#
_symmetry.space_group_name_H-M   'P 1'
#
loop_
_entity.id
_entity.type
_entity.pdbx_description
1 polymer ?
#
loop_
_entity_poly.entity_id
_entity_poly.type
_entity_poly.pdbx_seq_one_letter_code
_entity_poly.pdbx_strand_id
1 'polypeptide(L)'
;MARDERRSDEAQLPNSRKVYAESNGSAANAPGHKLRVPFREITLNPTRRHDNTLEENEPVRVYDASGLWGDPAFRGDVRDGLPPLRREWIVGRSDVEEYVGRDVLPQDDGYLTAGAREFAKSKDRGRLEEFPGLRRAPLKAKSGKRVTQMHYARRGIITPEMEFVAIRENLGRARAREVLRDTHEEERNSLRHQHKGESFGAAIPEYITPEFVRDEVARGRAIIPANINHPESEPMIIGRNFLVKINANIGNSAITSSIDEEVEKMRWATKWGADTVMDLSTGKNIHATREWILRNSPVPIGTVPIYQALEKVGGKAEELTWEVYRDTLVEQAEQGVDYFTIHAGVRLPYIPLTAKRATGIVSRGGSIMAKWCLAHHEESFLYTRFRDICEIMAAYDVSFSLGDGLRPGSIADANDRAQFAELETLGELTKIAWEQDCQTMIEGPGHVPMHLIKENMDKQLEICHEAPFYTLGPLTTDIAPGYDHITSGIGA
;
A
#
# COMPACT_ATOMS: atom_id res chain seq x y z
N MET A 1 20.59 -12.74 27.35
CA MET A 1 20.02 -13.93 26.71
C MET A 1 19.31 -13.43 25.46
N ALA A 2 19.92 -13.59 24.28
CA ALA A 2 19.23 -13.30 23.03
C ALA A 2 18.04 -14.27 22.97
N ARG A 3 16.82 -13.74 22.89
CA ARG A 3 15.67 -14.60 22.60
C ARG A 3 15.91 -15.22 21.23
N ASP A 4 15.71 -16.51 21.14
CA ASP A 4 15.71 -17.28 19.89
C ASP A 4 14.46 -16.85 19.11
N GLU A 5 14.54 -15.68 18.47
CA GLU A 5 13.43 -15.10 17.72
C GLU A 5 13.32 -15.85 16.39
N ARG A 6 12.22 -16.60 16.24
CA ARG A 6 11.96 -17.38 15.03
C ARG A 6 11.91 -16.48 13.81
N ARG A 7 12.55 -16.93 12.74
CA ARG A 7 12.48 -16.25 11.44
C ARG A 7 11.23 -16.64 10.65
N SER A 8 10.89 -15.83 9.65
CA SER A 8 9.76 -16.02 8.76
C SER A 8 9.83 -17.31 7.93
N ASP A 9 10.99 -17.91 7.72
CA ASP A 9 11.16 -19.22 7.09
C ASP A 9 10.94 -20.40 8.05
N GLU A 10 11.11 -20.18 9.36
CA GLU A 10 10.98 -21.22 10.40
C GLU A 10 9.54 -21.36 10.92
N ALA A 11 8.76 -20.28 10.91
CA ALA A 11 7.35 -20.37 11.26
C ALA A 11 6.60 -21.12 10.14
N GLN A 12 5.73 -22.07 10.44
CA GLN A 12 4.82 -22.64 9.42
C GLN A 12 3.39 -22.32 9.80
N LEU A 13 2.58 -21.99 8.79
CA LEU A 13 1.13 -21.86 8.98
C LEU A 13 0.56 -23.28 9.04
N PRO A 14 0.04 -23.74 10.19
CA PRO A 14 -0.33 -25.14 10.38
C PRO A 14 -1.44 -25.57 9.42
N ASN A 15 -1.40 -26.83 9.00
CA ASN A 15 -2.37 -27.47 8.11
C ASN A 15 -2.63 -26.70 6.80
N SER A 16 -1.69 -25.87 6.39
CA SER A 16 -1.87 -24.96 5.27
C SER A 16 -0.92 -25.29 4.11
N ARG A 17 -1.40 -25.10 2.89
CA ARG A 17 -0.58 -25.18 1.67
C ARG A 17 -0.81 -23.99 0.76
N LYS A 18 0.24 -23.50 0.12
CA LYS A 18 0.14 -22.53 -0.98
C LYS A 18 -0.52 -23.20 -2.18
N VAL A 19 -1.49 -22.53 -2.80
CA VAL A 19 -2.12 -22.97 -4.05
C VAL A 19 -2.24 -21.80 -5.01
N TYR A 20 -2.42 -22.10 -6.30
CA TYR A 20 -2.55 -21.08 -7.33
C TYR A 20 -3.80 -21.35 -8.16
N ALA A 21 -4.59 -20.32 -8.45
CA ALA A 21 -5.60 -20.36 -9.49
C ALA A 21 -4.97 -19.89 -10.81
N GLU A 22 -5.16 -20.66 -11.88
CA GLU A 22 -4.73 -20.24 -13.23
C GLU A 22 -5.84 -19.40 -13.89
N SER A 23 -5.48 -18.32 -14.58
CA SER A 23 -6.43 -17.66 -15.48
C SER A 23 -6.72 -18.54 -16.70
N ASN A 24 -7.93 -18.44 -17.24
CA ASN A 24 -8.32 -19.09 -18.49
C ASN A 24 -7.82 -18.32 -19.74
N GLY A 25 -6.99 -17.28 -19.55
CA GLY A 25 -6.46 -16.44 -20.63
C GLY A 25 -7.46 -15.46 -21.22
N SER A 26 -8.49 -15.04 -20.44
CA SER A 26 -9.55 -14.15 -20.92
C SER A 26 -9.20 -12.66 -20.91
N ALA A 27 -8.11 -12.24 -20.25
CA ALA A 27 -7.65 -10.86 -20.31
C ALA A 27 -7.38 -10.42 -21.77
N ALA A 28 -7.98 -9.30 -22.14
CA ALA A 28 -7.63 -8.60 -23.35
C ALA A 28 -6.12 -8.28 -23.34
N ASN A 29 -5.40 -8.75 -24.36
CA ASN A 29 -3.98 -8.46 -24.65
C ASN A 29 -2.90 -9.36 -24.01
N ALA A 30 -3.23 -10.59 -23.59
CA ALA A 30 -2.19 -11.59 -23.36
C ALA A 30 -2.59 -13.00 -23.86
N PRO A 31 -2.82 -13.20 -25.18
CA PRO A 31 -3.05 -14.54 -25.71
C PRO A 31 -1.80 -15.41 -25.45
N GLY A 32 -1.89 -16.32 -24.48
CA GLY A 32 -0.83 -17.27 -24.13
C GLY A 32 -0.27 -17.18 -22.70
N HIS A 33 -0.54 -16.11 -21.95
CA HIS A 33 -0.04 -15.98 -20.57
C HIS A 33 -1.07 -16.39 -19.53
N LYS A 34 -0.83 -17.54 -18.91
CA LYS A 34 -1.61 -18.00 -17.75
C LYS A 34 -1.16 -17.27 -16.50
N LEU A 35 -2.02 -16.41 -15.94
CA LEU A 35 -1.76 -15.80 -14.63
C LEU A 35 -1.82 -16.89 -13.55
N ARG A 36 -0.92 -16.84 -12.58
CA ARG A 36 -0.93 -17.71 -11.40
C ARG A 36 -1.26 -16.87 -10.17
N VAL A 37 -2.50 -16.92 -9.72
CA VAL A 37 -3.01 -16.10 -8.61
C VAL A 37 -2.94 -16.88 -7.31
N PRO A 38 -2.20 -16.40 -6.29
CA PRO A 38 -1.90 -17.18 -5.09
C PRO A 38 -3.04 -17.14 -4.07
N PHE A 39 -3.20 -18.27 -3.39
CA PHE A 39 -4.04 -18.44 -2.21
C PHE A 39 -3.36 -19.41 -1.24
N ARG A 40 -3.96 -19.57 -0.07
CA ARG A 40 -3.63 -20.64 0.87
C ARG A 40 -4.87 -21.49 1.13
N GLU A 41 -4.70 -22.80 1.12
CA GLU A 41 -5.75 -23.75 1.51
C GLU A 41 -5.41 -24.38 2.85
N ILE A 42 -6.40 -24.44 3.74
CA ILE A 42 -6.30 -25.03 5.07
C ILE A 42 -7.07 -26.35 5.05
N THR A 43 -6.36 -27.46 5.27
CA THR A 43 -6.97 -28.78 5.37
C THR A 43 -7.75 -28.90 6.68
N LEU A 44 -8.96 -29.43 6.59
CA LEU A 44 -9.83 -29.69 7.74
C LEU A 44 -9.82 -31.18 8.10
N ASN A 45 -10.01 -31.49 9.38
CA ASN A 45 -10.20 -32.88 9.81
C ASN A 45 -11.58 -33.38 9.34
N PRO A 46 -11.76 -34.67 9.00
CA PRO A 46 -13.06 -35.23 8.68
C PRO A 46 -14.07 -35.10 9.83
N THR A 47 -15.34 -34.88 9.51
CA THR A 47 -16.45 -34.85 10.46
C THR A 47 -16.91 -36.27 10.77
N ARG A 48 -17.00 -36.64 12.06
CA ARG A 48 -17.58 -37.93 12.47
C ARG A 48 -19.09 -37.77 12.67
N ARG A 49 -19.88 -38.48 11.85
CA ARG A 49 -21.35 -38.49 11.92
C ARG A 49 -21.86 -39.39 13.05
N HIS A 50 -23.14 -39.24 13.40
CA HIS A 50 -23.80 -40.02 14.47
C HIS A 50 -23.81 -41.53 14.23
N ASP A 51 -23.72 -41.97 12.96
CA ASP A 51 -23.62 -43.37 12.54
C ASP A 51 -22.17 -43.91 12.53
N ASN A 52 -21.21 -43.15 13.07
CA ASN A 52 -19.77 -43.42 13.07
C ASN A 52 -19.09 -43.38 11.69
N THR A 53 -19.76 -42.91 10.63
CA THR A 53 -19.09 -42.65 9.36
C THR A 53 -18.27 -41.37 9.42
N LEU A 54 -17.21 -41.31 8.60
CA LEU A 54 -16.39 -40.10 8.41
C LEU A 54 -16.81 -39.41 7.13
N GLU A 55 -17.02 -38.10 7.21
CA GLU A 55 -17.27 -37.21 6.09
C GLU A 55 -16.06 -36.29 5.90
N GLU A 56 -15.44 -36.37 4.73
CA GLU A 56 -14.33 -35.49 4.36
C GLU A 56 -14.81 -34.05 4.23
N ASN A 57 -14.06 -33.12 4.82
CA ASN A 57 -14.32 -31.69 4.71
C ASN A 57 -13.43 -31.08 3.63
N GLU A 58 -14.02 -30.31 2.72
CA GLU A 58 -13.27 -29.57 1.72
C GLU A 58 -12.33 -28.54 2.39
N PRO A 59 -11.09 -28.35 1.86
CA PRO A 59 -10.18 -27.34 2.39
C PRO A 59 -10.77 -25.92 2.33
N VAL A 60 -10.46 -25.11 3.33
CA VAL A 60 -10.85 -23.70 3.34
C VAL A 60 -9.79 -22.88 2.61
N ARG A 61 -10.17 -22.24 1.52
CA ARG A 61 -9.32 -21.29 0.80
C ARG A 61 -9.38 -19.91 1.46
N VAL A 62 -8.22 -19.31 1.70
CA VAL A 62 -8.08 -17.97 2.26
C VAL A 62 -7.17 -17.11 1.39
N TYR A 63 -7.32 -15.79 1.52
CA TYR A 63 -6.42 -14.81 0.92
C TYR A 63 -5.00 -15.03 1.46
N ASP A 64 -3.99 -14.80 0.62
CA ASP A 64 -2.59 -14.97 1.01
C ASP A 64 -1.70 -13.91 0.36
N ALA A 65 -1.12 -13.06 1.19
CA ALA A 65 -0.21 -11.97 0.81
C ALA A 65 1.27 -12.33 1.02
N SER A 66 1.59 -13.54 1.50
CA SER A 66 2.95 -13.98 1.82
C SER A 66 3.89 -14.13 0.60
N GLY A 67 3.36 -14.02 -0.62
CA GLY A 67 4.11 -14.22 -1.85
C GLY A 67 4.78 -15.59 -1.97
N LEU A 68 5.84 -15.65 -2.77
CA LEU A 68 6.68 -16.85 -2.92
C LEU A 68 7.44 -17.20 -1.63
N TRP A 69 7.69 -16.22 -0.75
CA TRP A 69 8.33 -16.50 0.56
C TRP A 69 7.48 -17.43 1.44
N GLY A 70 6.15 -17.40 1.29
CA GLY A 70 5.24 -18.32 1.97
C GLY A 70 5.05 -19.67 1.28
N ASP A 71 5.67 -19.90 0.12
CA ASP A 71 5.60 -21.17 -0.61
C ASP A 71 6.74 -22.12 -0.16
N PRO A 72 6.44 -23.25 0.52
CA PRO A 72 7.48 -24.19 0.94
C PRO A 72 8.25 -24.86 -0.20
N ALA A 73 7.83 -24.69 -1.46
CA ALA A 73 8.58 -25.14 -2.64
C ALA A 73 9.58 -24.10 -3.15
N PHE A 74 9.45 -22.83 -2.75
CA PHE A 74 10.36 -21.77 -3.17
C PHE A 74 11.69 -21.85 -2.40
N ARG A 75 12.81 -21.67 -3.11
CA ARG A 75 14.18 -21.77 -2.58
C ARG A 75 15.03 -20.55 -2.97
N GLY A 76 14.40 -19.37 -3.03
CA GLY A 76 15.09 -18.11 -3.37
C GLY A 76 15.95 -17.58 -2.23
N ASP A 77 16.91 -16.72 -2.59
CA ASP A 77 17.76 -15.97 -1.66
C ASP A 77 17.35 -14.48 -1.68
N VAL A 78 17.27 -13.86 -0.51
CA VAL A 78 16.92 -12.44 -0.38
C VAL A 78 17.91 -11.51 -1.10
N ARG A 79 19.13 -11.99 -1.38
CA ARG A 79 20.15 -11.25 -2.14
C ARG A 79 19.90 -11.25 -3.64
N ASP A 80 19.17 -12.24 -4.15
CA ASP A 80 18.74 -12.30 -5.55
C ASP A 80 17.42 -11.54 -5.76
N GLY A 81 16.59 -11.46 -4.71
CA GLY A 81 15.26 -10.87 -4.77
C GLY A 81 14.20 -11.84 -5.29
N LEU A 82 12.96 -11.37 -5.35
CA LEU A 82 11.85 -12.12 -5.92
C LEU A 82 11.91 -12.10 -7.46
N PRO A 83 11.42 -13.17 -8.13
CA PRO A 83 11.21 -13.15 -9.57
C PRO A 83 10.28 -11.99 -9.99
N PRO A 84 10.60 -11.26 -11.07
CA PRO A 84 9.84 -10.09 -11.49
C PRO A 84 8.56 -10.50 -12.27
N LEU A 85 7.59 -11.09 -11.56
CA LEU A 85 6.32 -11.63 -12.04
C LEU A 85 5.67 -10.81 -13.16
N ARG A 86 5.56 -9.49 -12.97
CA ARG A 86 4.78 -8.60 -13.85
C ARG A 86 5.57 -8.04 -15.03
N ARG A 87 6.89 -8.28 -15.11
CA ARG A 87 7.78 -7.59 -16.06
C ARG A 87 7.32 -7.74 -17.51
N GLU A 88 6.98 -8.95 -17.91
CA GLU A 88 6.52 -9.25 -19.27
C GLU A 88 5.19 -8.56 -19.60
N TRP A 89 4.31 -8.38 -18.61
CA TRP A 89 3.02 -7.70 -18.77
C TRP A 89 3.19 -6.21 -18.98
N ILE A 90 4.17 -5.62 -18.29
CA ILE A 90 4.48 -4.20 -18.34
C ILE A 90 5.15 -3.86 -19.68
N VAL A 91 6.18 -4.61 -20.07
CA VAL A 91 6.88 -4.40 -21.35
C VAL A 91 5.98 -4.75 -22.55
N GLY A 92 5.18 -5.82 -22.43
CA GLY A 92 4.29 -6.29 -23.50
C GLY A 92 3.24 -5.27 -23.94
N ARG A 93 2.83 -4.34 -23.07
CA ARG A 93 1.92 -3.22 -23.45
C ARG A 93 2.55 -2.22 -24.41
N SER A 94 3.87 -2.21 -24.53
CA SER A 94 4.61 -1.31 -25.42
C SER A 94 4.41 0.20 -25.13
N ASP A 95 3.95 0.56 -23.93
CA ASP A 95 3.76 1.95 -23.48
C ASP A 95 4.93 2.48 -22.61
N VAL A 96 5.91 1.62 -22.29
CA VAL A 96 7.10 1.94 -21.49
C VAL A 96 8.39 1.86 -22.31
N GLU A 97 9.41 2.59 -21.90
CA GLU A 97 10.78 2.49 -22.41
C GLU A 97 11.80 2.43 -21.26
N GLU A 98 12.92 1.73 -21.50
CA GLU A 98 14.07 1.77 -20.62
C GLU A 98 14.83 3.08 -20.83
N TYR A 99 15.37 3.64 -19.75
CA TYR A 99 16.19 4.85 -19.83
C TYR A 99 17.30 4.83 -18.78
N VAL A 100 18.28 5.73 -18.94
CA VAL A 100 19.30 5.94 -17.92
C VAL A 100 18.65 6.66 -16.74
N GLY A 101 18.48 5.91 -15.65
CA GLY A 101 17.94 6.43 -14.40
C GLY A 101 18.86 7.44 -13.73
N ARG A 102 18.41 7.95 -12.59
CA ARG A 102 19.15 8.87 -11.75
C ARG A 102 20.33 8.19 -11.06
N ASP A 103 21.46 8.88 -10.98
CA ASP A 103 22.60 8.44 -10.15
C ASP A 103 22.26 8.47 -8.66
N VAL A 104 22.63 7.42 -7.92
CA VAL A 104 22.46 7.38 -6.46
C VAL A 104 23.53 8.23 -5.78
N LEU A 105 23.11 9.29 -5.10
CA LEU A 105 23.96 10.26 -4.42
C LEU A 105 24.20 9.88 -2.94
N PRO A 106 25.26 10.38 -2.29
CA PRO A 106 25.50 10.12 -0.86
C PRO A 106 24.33 10.51 0.05
N GLN A 107 23.65 11.61 -0.26
CA GLN A 107 22.53 12.15 0.51
C GLN A 107 21.27 11.27 0.49
N ASP A 108 21.15 10.35 -0.47
CA ASP A 108 20.00 9.42 -0.55
C ASP A 108 20.01 8.41 0.60
N ASP A 109 21.21 8.09 1.08
CA ASP A 109 21.48 7.30 2.28
C ASP A 109 21.84 8.18 3.48
N GLY A 110 21.59 9.49 3.39
CA GLY A 110 21.82 10.47 4.45
C GLY A 110 23.28 10.85 4.65
N TYR A 111 24.21 10.56 3.76
CA TYR A 111 25.63 10.95 3.89
C TYR A 111 25.95 12.29 3.23
N LEU A 112 26.72 13.14 3.91
CA LEU A 112 27.12 14.46 3.39
C LEU A 112 28.19 14.40 2.29
N THR A 113 28.99 13.32 2.24
CA THR A 113 30.10 13.19 1.30
C THR A 113 30.23 11.75 0.80
N ALA A 114 30.83 11.58 -0.39
CA ALA A 114 31.15 10.27 -0.93
C ALA A 114 32.08 9.46 0.00
N GLY A 115 33.06 10.11 0.63
CA GLY A 115 33.96 9.46 1.59
C GLY A 115 33.22 8.92 2.83
N ALA A 116 32.21 9.65 3.34
CA ALA A 116 31.39 9.19 4.45
C ALA A 116 30.52 7.97 4.06
N ARG A 117 30.01 7.94 2.82
CA ARG A 117 29.28 6.80 2.26
C ARG A 117 30.18 5.57 2.11
N GLU A 118 31.39 5.73 1.58
CA GLU A 118 32.34 4.62 1.44
C GLU A 118 32.78 4.06 2.80
N PHE A 119 33.01 4.91 3.80
CA PHE A 119 33.28 4.44 5.16
C PHE A 119 32.10 3.67 5.78
N ALA A 120 30.86 4.02 5.41
CA ALA A 120 29.69 3.28 5.87
C ALA A 120 29.60 1.85 5.30
N LYS A 121 30.18 1.61 4.11
CA LYS A 121 30.28 0.26 3.52
C LYS A 121 31.26 -0.64 4.28
N SER A 122 32.21 -0.07 5.02
CA SER A 122 33.19 -0.82 5.82
C SER A 122 32.79 -1.06 7.28
N LYS A 123 31.59 -0.66 7.72
CA LYS A 123 31.13 -0.85 9.11
C LYS A 123 30.63 -2.27 9.37
N ASP A 124 30.82 -2.75 10.60
CA ASP A 124 30.28 -4.04 11.05
C ASP A 124 28.78 -3.98 11.38
N ARG A 125 28.29 -2.86 11.93
CA ARG A 125 26.86 -2.63 12.25
C ARG A 125 26.32 -1.43 11.48
N GLY A 126 25.11 -1.56 10.95
CA GLY A 126 24.49 -0.54 10.10
C GLY A 126 25.27 -0.32 8.80
N ARG A 127 25.90 -1.40 8.28
CA ARG A 127 26.66 -1.37 7.04
C ARG A 127 25.75 -0.90 5.91
N LEU A 128 26.24 0.05 5.12
CA LEU A 128 25.60 0.34 3.85
C LEU A 128 25.91 -0.80 2.89
N GLU A 129 24.86 -1.48 2.43
CA GLU A 129 24.99 -2.53 1.43
C GLU A 129 24.01 -2.27 0.28
N GLU A 130 24.57 -2.07 -0.91
CA GLU A 130 23.79 -1.95 -2.14
C GLU A 130 23.23 -3.33 -2.52
N PHE A 131 21.99 -3.35 -3.00
CA PHE A 131 21.34 -4.60 -3.38
C PHE A 131 22.03 -5.22 -4.61
N PRO A 132 22.59 -6.44 -4.50
CA PRO A 132 23.43 -7.02 -5.55
C PRO A 132 22.63 -7.61 -6.72
N GLY A 133 21.34 -7.91 -6.52
CA GLY A 133 20.51 -8.61 -7.49
C GLY A 133 19.90 -7.73 -8.59
N LEU A 134 19.99 -6.40 -8.50
CA LEU A 134 19.35 -5.51 -9.47
C LEU A 134 20.15 -5.49 -10.78
N ARG A 135 19.58 -6.07 -11.84
CA ARG A 135 20.23 -6.22 -13.17
C ARG A 135 19.47 -5.55 -14.32
N ARG A 136 18.62 -4.55 -14.04
CA ARG A 136 17.77 -3.92 -15.05
C ARG A 136 17.78 -2.40 -14.95
N ALA A 137 17.62 -1.75 -16.10
CA ALA A 137 17.37 -0.32 -16.17
C ALA A 137 15.93 0.01 -15.72
N PRO A 138 15.70 1.19 -15.12
CA PRO A 138 14.36 1.63 -14.80
C PRO A 138 13.54 1.86 -16.08
N LEU A 139 12.24 1.62 -15.97
CA LEU A 139 11.26 1.98 -16.97
C LEU A 139 10.63 3.33 -16.67
N LYS A 140 10.21 3.98 -17.74
CA LYS A 140 9.32 5.15 -17.71
C LYS A 140 8.29 5.02 -18.82
N ALA A 141 7.12 5.66 -18.64
CA ALA A 141 6.18 5.86 -19.74
C ALA A 141 6.87 6.53 -20.93
N LYS A 142 6.62 6.02 -22.14
CA LYS A 142 7.05 6.67 -23.38
C LYS A 142 6.48 8.09 -23.48
N SER A 143 7.19 8.97 -24.17
CA SER A 143 6.70 10.32 -24.44
C SER A 143 5.27 10.31 -25.02
N GLY A 144 4.36 11.08 -24.41
CA GLY A 144 2.95 11.16 -24.81
C GLY A 144 2.08 9.95 -24.42
N LYS A 145 2.63 8.97 -23.68
CA LYS A 145 1.89 7.84 -23.12
C LYS A 145 1.65 8.01 -21.63
N ARG A 146 0.65 7.29 -21.12
CA ARG A 146 0.39 7.08 -19.70
C ARG A 146 0.29 5.59 -19.43
N VAL A 147 0.75 5.19 -18.26
CA VAL A 147 0.90 3.78 -17.90
C VAL A 147 0.07 3.37 -16.70
N THR A 148 -0.79 4.27 -16.21
CA THR A 148 -1.55 4.03 -14.98
C THR A 148 -2.71 3.08 -15.19
N GLN A 149 -3.07 2.30 -14.16
CA GLN A 149 -4.26 1.44 -14.22
C GLN A 149 -5.54 2.26 -14.46
N MET A 150 -5.66 3.46 -13.89
CA MET A 150 -6.78 4.37 -14.17
C MET A 150 -6.83 4.81 -15.64
N HIS A 151 -5.67 5.08 -16.27
CA HIS A 151 -5.60 5.41 -17.69
C HIS A 151 -6.12 4.26 -18.56
N TYR A 152 -5.66 3.04 -18.31
CA TYR A 152 -6.14 1.86 -19.05
C TYR A 152 -7.63 1.61 -18.81
N ALA A 153 -8.08 1.71 -17.56
CA ALA A 153 -9.47 1.47 -17.18
C ALA A 153 -10.45 2.39 -17.91
N ARG A 154 -10.16 3.70 -17.94
CA ARG A 154 -10.99 4.71 -18.63
C ARG A 154 -11.06 4.53 -20.14
N ARG A 155 -10.08 3.82 -20.72
CA ARG A 155 -10.06 3.46 -22.13
C ARG A 155 -10.73 2.12 -22.43
N GLY A 156 -11.38 1.52 -21.43
CA GLY A 156 -12.06 0.24 -21.55
C GLY A 156 -11.10 -0.97 -21.54
N ILE A 157 -9.81 -0.76 -21.27
CA ILE A 157 -8.78 -1.80 -21.31
C ILE A 157 -8.74 -2.54 -19.98
N ILE A 158 -8.77 -3.87 -20.05
CA ILE A 158 -8.56 -4.76 -18.90
C ILE A 158 -7.10 -5.21 -18.94
N THR A 159 -6.32 -4.86 -17.91
CA THR A 159 -4.92 -5.25 -17.80
C THR A 159 -4.76 -6.62 -17.13
N PRO A 160 -3.59 -7.27 -17.24
CA PRO A 160 -3.26 -8.44 -16.45
C PRO A 160 -3.41 -8.22 -14.94
N GLU A 161 -3.11 -7.03 -14.40
CA GLU A 161 -3.34 -6.76 -12.98
C GLU A 161 -4.84 -6.75 -12.65
N MET A 162 -5.70 -6.20 -13.51
CA MET A 162 -7.15 -6.20 -13.29
C MET A 162 -7.74 -7.62 -13.28
N GLU A 163 -7.29 -8.51 -14.18
CA GLU A 163 -7.69 -9.92 -14.16
C GLU A 163 -7.14 -10.64 -12.91
N PHE A 164 -5.88 -10.38 -12.55
CA PHE A 164 -5.24 -10.96 -11.37
C PHE A 164 -6.03 -10.67 -10.11
N VAL A 165 -6.36 -9.39 -9.86
CA VAL A 165 -7.10 -9.00 -8.65
C VAL A 165 -8.55 -9.47 -8.69
N ALA A 166 -9.19 -9.56 -9.86
CA ALA A 166 -10.53 -10.13 -9.97
C ALA A 166 -10.57 -11.60 -9.51
N ILE A 167 -9.58 -12.40 -9.93
CA ILE A 167 -9.44 -13.78 -9.48
C ILE A 167 -9.14 -13.82 -7.97
N ARG A 168 -8.20 -12.98 -7.49
CA ARG A 168 -7.74 -12.95 -6.10
C ARG A 168 -8.87 -12.60 -5.13
N GLU A 169 -9.69 -11.60 -5.47
CA GLU A 169 -10.83 -11.16 -4.65
C GLU A 169 -11.97 -12.19 -4.60
N ASN A 170 -12.02 -13.12 -5.55
CA ASN A 170 -13.02 -14.16 -5.49
C ASN A 170 -12.70 -15.25 -4.45
N LEU A 171 -11.47 -15.45 -3.98
CA LEU A 171 -11.16 -16.50 -2.98
C LEU A 171 -11.67 -17.92 -3.31
N GLY A 172 -11.94 -18.22 -4.58
CA GLY A 172 -12.61 -19.46 -4.98
C GLY A 172 -14.15 -19.44 -4.92
N ARG A 173 -14.77 -18.26 -4.73
CA ARG A 173 -16.22 -18.00 -4.77
C ARG A 173 -16.92 -18.54 -6.01
N ALA A 174 -16.20 -18.79 -7.12
CA ALA A 174 -16.76 -19.52 -8.26
C ALA A 174 -17.34 -20.90 -7.86
N ARG A 175 -16.58 -21.66 -7.04
CA ARG A 175 -17.00 -22.97 -6.53
C ARG A 175 -18.10 -22.81 -5.47
N ALA A 176 -18.03 -21.78 -4.62
CA ALA A 176 -19.09 -21.49 -3.66
C ALA A 176 -20.40 -21.11 -4.36
N ARG A 177 -20.37 -20.36 -5.47
CA ARG A 177 -21.54 -19.92 -6.23
C ARG A 177 -22.29 -21.09 -6.87
N GLU A 178 -21.59 -22.04 -7.47
CA GLU A 178 -22.20 -23.27 -8.00
C GLU A 178 -22.87 -24.07 -6.88
N VAL A 179 -22.24 -24.11 -5.71
CA VAL A 179 -22.66 -24.88 -4.55
C VAL A 179 -23.78 -24.19 -3.73
N LEU A 180 -23.87 -22.85 -3.77
CA LEU A 180 -24.88 -22.02 -3.12
C LEU A 180 -26.16 -21.87 -3.95
N ARG A 181 -26.07 -21.97 -5.28
CA ARG A 181 -27.23 -21.96 -6.18
C ARG A 181 -28.18 -23.14 -5.95
N ASP A 182 -27.65 -24.27 -5.49
CA ASP A 182 -28.41 -25.49 -5.20
C ASP A 182 -28.92 -25.60 -3.74
N THR A 183 -28.58 -24.63 -2.88
CA THR A 183 -29.12 -24.59 -1.51
C THR A 183 -30.35 -23.70 -1.45
N HIS A 184 -31.50 -24.30 -1.13
CA HIS A 184 -32.72 -23.57 -0.80
C HIS A 184 -32.45 -22.57 0.33
N GLU A 185 -32.88 -21.32 0.15
CA GLU A 185 -32.63 -20.15 1.02
C GLU A 185 -33.10 -20.29 2.49
N GLU A 186 -33.72 -21.41 2.88
CA GLU A 186 -34.50 -21.52 4.11
C GLU A 186 -33.76 -22.18 5.29
N GLU A 187 -32.70 -22.97 5.04
CA GLU A 187 -32.04 -23.76 6.09
C GLU A 187 -30.92 -23.00 6.81
N ARG A 188 -31.25 -22.33 7.92
CA ARG A 188 -30.29 -21.66 8.82
C ARG A 188 -29.23 -22.59 9.45
N ASN A 189 -29.46 -23.90 9.42
CA ASN A 189 -28.56 -24.93 9.91
C ASN A 189 -27.56 -25.42 8.84
N SER A 190 -27.51 -24.78 7.67
CA SER A 190 -26.51 -25.06 6.64
C SER A 190 -25.21 -24.28 6.87
N LEU A 191 -24.06 -24.96 6.73
CA LEU A 191 -22.73 -24.31 6.68
C LEU A 191 -22.57 -23.36 5.48
N ARG A 192 -23.52 -23.40 4.53
CA ARG A 192 -23.56 -22.57 3.33
C ARG A 192 -24.49 -21.36 3.52
N HIS A 193 -25.11 -21.18 4.68
CA HIS A 193 -25.90 -20.00 4.98
C HIS A 193 -25.00 -18.77 5.14
N GLN A 194 -25.19 -17.74 4.31
CA GLN A 194 -24.51 -16.46 4.41
C GLN A 194 -25.52 -15.37 4.83
N HIS A 195 -25.23 -14.65 5.91
CA HIS A 195 -26.01 -13.47 6.29
C HIS A 195 -25.88 -12.36 5.24
N LYS A 196 -26.99 -11.67 4.95
CA LYS A 196 -27.03 -10.55 3.99
C LYS A 196 -26.08 -9.40 4.34
N GLY A 197 -25.84 -9.17 5.64
CA GLY A 197 -25.04 -8.04 6.13
C GLY A 197 -25.67 -6.67 5.86
N GLU A 198 -24.97 -5.61 6.28
CA GLU A 198 -25.27 -4.22 5.98
C GLU A 198 -23.99 -3.58 5.44
N SER A 199 -24.04 -3.06 4.21
CA SER A 199 -22.87 -2.50 3.51
C SER A 199 -22.92 -0.96 3.44
N PHE A 200 -23.97 -0.35 3.99
CA PHE A 200 -24.28 1.08 3.93
C PHE A 200 -24.32 1.61 2.49
N GLY A 201 -24.89 0.83 1.57
CA GLY A 201 -25.04 1.19 0.15
C GLY A 201 -23.82 0.89 -0.73
N ALA A 202 -22.85 0.10 -0.27
CA ALA A 202 -21.76 -0.37 -1.13
C ALA A 202 -22.28 -1.31 -2.23
N ALA A 203 -21.63 -1.30 -3.39
CA ALA A 203 -21.99 -2.09 -4.57
C ALA A 203 -21.07 -3.33 -4.67
N ILE A 204 -21.10 -4.19 -3.65
CA ILE A 204 -20.30 -5.41 -3.60
C ILE A 204 -21.02 -6.49 -4.44
N PRO A 205 -20.45 -6.97 -5.55
CA PRO A 205 -21.08 -8.01 -6.35
C PRO A 205 -20.87 -9.38 -5.71
N GLU A 206 -21.77 -10.32 -6.02
CA GLU A 206 -21.62 -11.73 -5.63
C GLU A 206 -20.32 -12.33 -6.16
N TYR A 207 -19.91 -11.89 -7.36
CA TYR A 207 -18.71 -12.36 -8.05
C TYR A 207 -17.99 -11.19 -8.70
N ILE A 208 -16.67 -11.12 -8.53
CA ILE A 208 -15.83 -10.04 -9.05
C ILE A 208 -15.34 -10.42 -10.44
N THR A 209 -15.68 -9.64 -11.47
CA THR A 209 -15.15 -9.83 -12.83
C THR A 209 -14.05 -8.81 -13.13
N PRO A 210 -13.18 -9.07 -14.12
CA PRO A 210 -12.19 -8.10 -14.56
C PRO A 210 -12.83 -6.79 -15.07
N GLU A 211 -14.02 -6.85 -15.67
CA GLU A 211 -14.80 -5.67 -16.08
C GLU A 211 -15.25 -4.85 -14.86
N PHE A 212 -15.74 -5.51 -13.81
CA PHE A 212 -16.13 -4.82 -12.57
C PHE A 212 -14.93 -4.11 -11.94
N VAL A 213 -13.78 -4.79 -11.88
CA VAL A 213 -12.52 -4.19 -11.41
C VAL A 213 -12.16 -2.96 -12.24
N ARG A 214 -12.16 -3.09 -13.58
CA ARG A 214 -11.89 -1.99 -14.49
C ARG A 214 -12.84 -0.81 -14.22
N ASP A 215 -14.14 -1.07 -14.08
CA ASP A 215 -15.12 -0.01 -13.90
C ASP A 215 -14.98 0.72 -12.57
N GLU A 216 -14.60 0.02 -11.49
CA GLU A 216 -14.31 0.62 -10.18
C GLU A 216 -13.02 1.47 -10.22
N VAL A 217 -12.00 1.02 -10.94
CA VAL A 217 -10.75 1.78 -11.15
C VAL A 217 -10.99 3.00 -12.04
N ALA A 218 -11.76 2.87 -13.12
CA ALA A 218 -12.05 3.96 -14.07
C ALA A 218 -12.76 5.15 -13.41
N ARG A 219 -13.69 4.85 -12.49
CA ARG A 219 -14.44 5.85 -11.72
C ARG A 219 -13.72 6.33 -10.46
N GLY A 220 -12.53 5.80 -10.16
CA GLY A 220 -11.70 6.21 -9.02
C GLY A 220 -12.12 5.66 -7.66
N ARG A 221 -13.03 4.68 -7.61
CA ARG A 221 -13.50 4.03 -6.37
C ARG A 221 -12.65 2.85 -5.91
N ALA A 222 -11.69 2.46 -6.75
CA ALA A 222 -10.68 1.48 -6.43
C ALA A 222 -9.34 1.85 -7.08
N ILE A 223 -8.25 1.38 -6.48
CA ILE A 223 -6.90 1.52 -7.03
C ILE A 223 -6.17 0.17 -7.00
N ILE A 224 -5.22 0.01 -7.91
CA ILE A 224 -4.26 -1.09 -7.96
C ILE A 224 -2.87 -0.46 -7.92
N PRO A 225 -2.27 -0.28 -6.73
CA PRO A 225 -0.94 0.33 -6.58
C PRO A 225 0.11 -0.61 -7.15
N ALA A 226 0.70 -0.23 -8.29
CA ALA A 226 1.34 -1.19 -9.17
C ALA A 226 2.42 -0.54 -10.06
N ASN A 227 3.41 0.11 -9.44
CA ASN A 227 4.46 0.83 -10.16
C ASN A 227 5.15 -0.10 -11.18
N ILE A 228 5.41 0.42 -12.38
CA ILE A 228 6.05 -0.31 -13.49
C ILE A 228 7.47 -0.82 -13.15
N ASN A 229 8.13 -0.25 -12.14
CA ASN A 229 9.45 -0.64 -11.65
C ASN A 229 9.41 -1.61 -10.46
N HIS A 230 8.22 -2.04 -10.01
CA HIS A 230 8.03 -3.08 -9.00
C HIS A 230 7.32 -4.32 -9.56
N PRO A 231 7.92 -5.00 -10.56
CA PRO A 231 7.35 -6.20 -11.15
C PRO A 231 7.35 -7.42 -10.22
N GLU A 232 8.05 -7.37 -9.08
CA GLU A 232 8.04 -8.44 -8.07
C GLU A 232 6.68 -8.54 -7.33
N SER A 233 5.94 -7.43 -7.23
CA SER A 233 4.66 -7.38 -6.53
C SER A 233 3.60 -8.27 -7.18
N GLU A 234 2.85 -8.99 -6.35
CA GLU A 234 1.63 -9.68 -6.74
C GLU A 234 0.46 -8.67 -6.66
N PRO A 235 -0.25 -8.37 -7.76
CA PRO A 235 -1.27 -7.33 -7.75
C PRO A 235 -2.37 -7.55 -6.70
N MET A 236 -2.82 -6.44 -6.11
CA MET A 236 -3.94 -6.38 -5.18
C MET A 236 -4.75 -5.10 -5.45
N ILE A 237 -5.99 -5.05 -4.96
CA ILE A 237 -6.90 -3.92 -5.17
C ILE A 237 -7.40 -3.37 -3.84
N ILE A 238 -7.47 -2.04 -3.77
CA ILE A 238 -7.96 -1.29 -2.61
C ILE A 238 -9.22 -0.54 -3.04
N GLY A 239 -10.34 -0.81 -2.38
CA GLY A 239 -11.61 -0.13 -2.63
C GLY A 239 -12.76 -0.71 -1.80
N ARG A 240 -13.79 0.10 -1.55
CA ARG A 240 -14.92 -0.24 -0.66
C ARG A 240 -15.70 -1.50 -1.06
N ASN A 241 -15.68 -1.84 -2.35
CA ASN A 241 -16.43 -2.98 -2.90
C ASN A 241 -15.64 -4.30 -2.92
N PHE A 242 -14.45 -4.31 -2.34
CA PHE A 242 -13.52 -5.44 -2.28
C PHE A 242 -13.27 -5.85 -0.82
N LEU A 243 -12.48 -6.90 -0.60
CA LEU A 243 -12.03 -7.23 0.76
C LEU A 243 -11.31 -6.03 1.38
N VAL A 244 -11.57 -5.75 2.65
CA VAL A 244 -10.81 -4.76 3.42
C VAL A 244 -9.33 -5.19 3.45
N LYS A 245 -8.43 -4.25 3.20
CA LYS A 245 -6.98 -4.48 3.13
C LYS A 245 -6.29 -3.83 4.32
N ILE A 246 -5.21 -4.43 4.79
CA ILE A 246 -4.42 -3.92 5.92
C ILE A 246 -2.98 -3.60 5.50
N ASN A 247 -2.43 -2.55 6.09
CA ASN A 247 -1.04 -2.14 5.88
C ASN A 247 -0.20 -2.40 7.14
N ALA A 248 1.06 -2.80 6.96
CA ALA A 248 2.04 -2.84 8.03
C ALA A 248 3.13 -1.77 7.83
N ASN A 249 3.40 -0.98 8.86
CA ASN A 249 4.49 -0.01 8.84
C ASN A 249 5.79 -0.65 9.35
N ILE A 250 6.86 -0.54 8.57
CA ILE A 250 8.23 -0.91 8.95
C ILE A 250 9.15 0.29 8.76
N GLY A 251 10.45 0.10 8.90
CA GLY A 251 11.44 1.13 8.62
C GLY A 251 12.50 1.19 9.71
N ASN A 252 13.70 1.56 9.28
CA ASN A 252 14.80 1.81 10.18
C ASN A 252 14.60 3.14 10.96
N SER A 253 15.27 3.25 12.10
CA SER A 253 15.36 4.52 12.82
C SER A 253 16.82 4.90 13.00
N ALA A 254 17.10 6.17 13.31
CA ALA A 254 18.45 6.62 13.62
C ALA A 254 19.14 5.87 14.78
N ILE A 255 18.39 5.08 15.55
CA ILE A 255 18.83 4.45 16.81
C ILE A 255 18.99 2.93 16.66
N THR A 256 18.24 2.27 15.77
CA THR A 256 18.18 0.80 15.66
C THR A 256 17.84 0.31 14.24
N SER A 257 18.16 -0.96 13.99
CA SER A 257 17.86 -1.77 12.80
C SER A 257 18.95 -1.86 11.72
N SER A 258 18.94 -2.99 11.02
CA SER A 258 19.81 -3.31 9.87
C SER A 258 18.95 -3.64 8.64
N ILE A 259 19.57 -3.67 7.45
CA ILE A 259 18.89 -4.01 6.19
C ILE A 259 18.21 -5.39 6.30
N ASP A 260 18.91 -6.39 6.83
CA ASP A 260 18.39 -7.76 7.01
C ASP A 260 17.17 -7.77 7.94
N GLU A 261 17.19 -6.99 9.01
CA GLU A 261 16.05 -6.87 9.94
C GLU A 261 14.83 -6.22 9.27
N GLU A 262 15.02 -5.21 8.42
CA GLU A 262 13.90 -4.57 7.71
C GLU A 262 13.28 -5.49 6.66
N VAL A 263 14.10 -6.23 5.91
CA VAL A 263 13.60 -7.26 4.97
C VAL A 263 12.83 -8.34 5.73
N GLU A 264 13.34 -8.78 6.89
CA GLU A 264 12.69 -9.78 7.71
C GLU A 264 11.36 -9.28 8.30
N LYS A 265 11.28 -8.02 8.75
CA LYS A 265 10.01 -7.41 9.20
C LYS A 265 8.97 -7.40 8.09
N MET A 266 9.35 -7.05 6.85
CA MET A 266 8.45 -7.09 5.69
C MET A 266 7.94 -8.52 5.44
N ARG A 267 8.84 -9.50 5.41
CA ARG A 267 8.48 -10.92 5.20
C ARG A 267 7.58 -11.44 6.32
N TRP A 268 7.87 -11.06 7.56
CA TRP A 268 7.05 -11.41 8.71
C TRP A 268 5.65 -10.81 8.61
N ALA A 269 5.54 -9.51 8.30
CA ALA A 269 4.26 -8.82 8.19
C ALA A 269 3.36 -9.43 7.09
N THR A 270 3.91 -9.59 5.88
CA THR A 270 3.17 -10.14 4.73
C THR A 270 2.73 -11.58 4.96
N LYS A 271 3.56 -12.39 5.64
CA LYS A 271 3.19 -13.74 6.06
C LYS A 271 1.96 -13.80 6.95
N TRP A 272 1.81 -12.84 7.85
CA TRP A 272 0.66 -12.75 8.76
C TRP A 272 -0.53 -11.99 8.18
N GLY A 273 -0.45 -11.59 6.90
CA GLY A 273 -1.58 -11.04 6.16
C GLY A 273 -1.52 -9.54 5.90
N ALA A 274 -0.36 -8.87 6.07
CA ALA A 274 -0.21 -7.50 5.59
C ALA A 274 -0.35 -7.46 4.06
N ASP A 275 -1.36 -6.73 3.56
CA ASP A 275 -1.68 -6.63 2.13
C ASP A 275 -0.81 -5.59 1.42
N THR A 276 -0.32 -4.60 2.17
CA THR A 276 0.70 -3.62 1.75
C THR A 276 1.68 -3.39 2.90
N VAL A 277 2.86 -2.87 2.59
CA VAL A 277 3.85 -2.47 3.58
C VAL A 277 4.32 -1.06 3.30
N MET A 278 4.48 -0.22 4.33
CA MET A 278 5.13 1.07 4.17
C MET A 278 6.53 1.07 4.78
N ASP A 279 7.50 1.51 4.00
CA ASP A 279 8.83 1.86 4.50
C ASP A 279 8.82 3.29 5.04
N LEU A 280 8.81 3.42 6.36
CA LEU A 280 8.87 4.69 7.09
C LEU A 280 10.27 4.99 7.64
N SER A 281 11.30 4.40 7.02
CA SER A 281 12.71 4.59 7.38
C SER A 281 13.11 6.06 7.49
N THR A 282 13.95 6.37 8.48
CA THR A 282 14.49 7.71 8.74
C THR A 282 15.96 7.63 9.14
N GLY A 283 16.73 8.68 8.88
CA GLY A 283 18.17 8.70 9.13
C GLY A 283 18.99 8.15 7.95
N LYS A 284 19.88 7.19 8.22
CA LYS A 284 20.87 6.71 7.24
C LYS A 284 20.37 5.51 6.44
N ASN A 285 21.01 5.26 5.29
CA ASN A 285 20.78 4.08 4.44
C ASN A 285 19.34 3.93 3.94
N ILE A 286 18.56 5.01 3.87
CA ILE A 286 17.14 4.97 3.50
C ILE A 286 16.97 4.39 2.09
N HIS A 287 17.75 4.89 1.12
CA HIS A 287 17.68 4.42 -0.26
C HIS A 287 18.04 2.94 -0.38
N ALA A 288 19.18 2.54 0.18
CA ALA A 288 19.64 1.16 0.11
C ALA A 288 18.67 0.20 0.81
N THR A 289 18.23 0.52 2.03
CA THR A 289 17.27 -0.31 2.78
C THR A 289 15.98 -0.53 1.98
N ARG A 290 15.45 0.53 1.38
CA ARG A 290 14.24 0.45 0.55
C ARG A 290 14.44 -0.40 -0.70
N GLU A 291 15.62 -0.34 -1.33
CA GLU A 291 15.93 -1.19 -2.49
C GLU A 291 15.84 -2.67 -2.12
N TRP A 292 16.42 -3.05 -0.97
CA TRP A 292 16.31 -4.42 -0.44
C TRP A 292 14.87 -4.83 -0.16
N ILE A 293 14.06 -3.94 0.44
CA ILE A 293 12.64 -4.19 0.71
C ILE A 293 11.88 -4.42 -0.60
N LEU A 294 11.97 -3.50 -1.57
CA LEU A 294 11.25 -3.54 -2.83
C LEU A 294 11.57 -4.81 -3.64
N ARG A 295 12.85 -5.15 -3.76
CA ARG A 295 13.27 -6.34 -4.53
C ARG A 295 12.84 -7.66 -3.89
N ASN A 296 12.48 -7.64 -2.60
CA ASN A 296 12.01 -8.81 -1.87
C ASN A 296 10.51 -8.77 -1.55
N SER A 297 9.79 -7.69 -1.87
CA SER A 297 8.39 -7.54 -1.49
C SER A 297 7.45 -8.18 -2.50
N PRO A 298 6.57 -9.11 -2.07
CA PRO A 298 5.48 -9.60 -2.91
C PRO A 298 4.25 -8.68 -2.88
N VAL A 299 4.25 -7.64 -2.06
CA VAL A 299 3.13 -6.72 -1.87
C VAL A 299 3.50 -5.29 -2.24
N PRO A 300 2.54 -4.42 -2.55
CA PRO A 300 2.81 -3.00 -2.78
C PRO A 300 3.56 -2.35 -1.61
N ILE A 301 4.56 -1.53 -1.95
CA ILE A 301 5.35 -0.74 -1.00
C ILE A 301 4.95 0.72 -1.08
N GLY A 302 4.60 1.29 0.07
CA GLY A 302 4.37 2.73 0.23
C GLY A 302 5.51 3.45 0.95
N THR A 303 5.60 4.76 0.75
CA THR A 303 6.54 5.62 1.49
C THR A 303 5.91 6.98 1.80
N VAL A 304 6.61 7.76 2.63
CA VAL A 304 6.34 9.19 2.80
C VAL A 304 7.56 9.97 2.27
N PRO A 305 7.56 10.42 1.00
CA PRO A 305 8.77 10.98 0.36
C PRO A 305 9.40 12.16 1.11
N ILE A 306 8.59 12.91 1.87
CA ILE A 306 9.08 14.06 2.67
C ILE A 306 10.09 13.63 3.74
N TYR A 307 10.07 12.38 4.21
CA TYR A 307 11.00 11.90 5.23
C TYR A 307 12.42 11.82 4.67
N GLN A 308 12.59 11.23 3.48
CA GLN A 308 13.90 11.18 2.83
C GLN A 308 14.32 12.57 2.34
N ALA A 309 13.40 13.38 1.80
CA ALA A 309 13.71 14.75 1.40
C ALA A 309 14.23 15.59 2.58
N LEU A 310 13.67 15.40 3.78
CA LEU A 310 14.11 16.06 5.00
C LEU A 310 15.54 15.64 5.41
N GLU A 311 15.88 14.36 5.26
CA GLU A 311 17.25 13.87 5.53
C GLU A 311 18.27 14.44 4.54
N LYS A 312 17.89 14.60 3.26
CA LYS A 312 18.75 15.23 2.23
C LYS A 312 19.13 16.68 2.58
N VAL A 313 18.29 17.38 3.34
CA VAL A 313 18.56 18.75 3.83
C VAL A 313 18.99 18.80 5.30
N GLY A 314 19.46 17.68 5.84
CA GLY A 314 20.04 17.60 7.18
C GLY A 314 19.04 17.81 8.32
N GLY A 315 17.77 17.42 8.13
CA GLY A 315 16.74 17.49 9.17
C GLY A 315 16.07 18.87 9.30
N LYS A 316 16.42 19.82 8.45
CA LYS A 316 15.92 21.21 8.52
C LYS A 316 14.73 21.38 7.59
N ALA A 317 13.53 21.38 8.16
CA ALA A 317 12.30 21.53 7.39
C ALA A 317 12.31 22.80 6.52
N GLU A 318 12.82 23.91 7.04
CA GLU A 318 12.93 25.20 6.34
C GLU A 318 13.84 25.17 5.08
N GLU A 319 14.75 24.21 4.98
CA GLU A 319 15.64 24.05 3.82
C GLU A 319 15.04 23.16 2.72
N LEU A 320 13.84 22.62 2.92
CA LEU A 320 13.15 21.86 1.89
C LEU A 320 12.78 22.77 0.71
N THR A 321 13.03 22.29 -0.50
CA THR A 321 12.60 22.93 -1.75
C THR A 321 11.88 21.94 -2.64
N TRP A 322 11.18 22.47 -3.65
CA TRP A 322 10.56 21.67 -4.69
C TRP A 322 11.58 20.78 -5.41
N GLU A 323 12.79 21.26 -5.66
CA GLU A 323 13.83 20.53 -6.40
C GLU A 323 14.29 19.28 -5.64
N VAL A 324 14.53 19.39 -4.33
CA VAL A 324 14.90 18.24 -3.48
C VAL A 324 13.75 17.23 -3.40
N TYR A 325 12.52 17.73 -3.28
CA TYR A 325 11.35 16.86 -3.23
C TYR A 325 11.10 16.14 -4.55
N ARG A 326 11.17 16.86 -5.68
CA ARG A 326 11.06 16.31 -7.04
C ARG A 326 12.11 15.25 -7.30
N ASP A 327 13.37 15.50 -6.93
CA ASP A 327 14.45 14.50 -7.02
C ASP A 327 14.11 13.23 -6.25
N THR A 328 13.58 13.39 -5.03
CA THR A 328 13.17 12.28 -4.16
C THR A 328 11.99 11.48 -4.74
N LEU A 329 11.00 12.14 -5.35
CA LEU A 329 9.89 11.44 -6.02
C LEU A 329 10.39 10.59 -7.19
N VAL A 330 11.27 11.15 -8.03
CA VAL A 330 11.84 10.42 -9.18
C VAL A 330 12.67 9.23 -8.71
N GLU A 331 13.55 9.45 -7.72
CA GLU A 331 14.36 8.38 -7.13
C GLU A 331 13.50 7.20 -6.66
N GLN A 332 12.45 7.47 -5.87
CA GLN A 332 11.61 6.41 -5.33
C GLN A 332 10.71 5.76 -6.40
N ALA A 333 10.26 6.51 -7.39
CA ALA A 333 9.48 5.98 -8.51
C ALA A 333 10.32 5.06 -9.41
N GLU A 334 11.61 5.38 -9.61
CA GLU A 334 12.57 4.52 -10.31
C GLU A 334 12.86 3.23 -9.53
N GLN A 335 12.95 3.29 -8.20
CA GLN A 335 13.11 2.08 -7.37
C GLN A 335 11.88 1.15 -7.43
N GLY A 336 10.68 1.72 -7.61
CA GLY A 336 9.44 0.95 -7.70
C GLY A 336 8.47 1.16 -6.54
N VAL A 337 8.55 2.25 -5.77
CA VAL A 337 7.52 2.54 -4.77
C VAL A 337 6.14 2.65 -5.43
N ASP A 338 5.13 1.94 -4.92
CA ASP A 338 3.83 1.81 -5.55
C ASP A 338 2.86 2.94 -5.18
N TYR A 339 3.03 3.53 -4.00
CA TYR A 339 2.24 4.68 -3.59
C TYR A 339 3.00 5.64 -2.67
N PHE A 340 2.67 6.92 -2.78
CA PHE A 340 3.25 7.97 -1.95
C PHE A 340 2.21 8.60 -1.05
N THR A 341 2.50 8.64 0.26
CA THR A 341 1.80 9.52 1.20
C THR A 341 2.30 10.94 1.04
N ILE A 342 1.45 11.81 0.49
CA ILE A 342 1.78 13.22 0.20
C ILE A 342 0.82 14.13 0.94
N HIS A 343 1.38 14.95 1.84
CA HIS A 343 0.65 15.84 2.74
C HIS A 343 0.33 17.19 2.06
N ALA A 344 -0.20 17.14 0.84
CA ALA A 344 -0.56 18.33 0.07
C ALA A 344 -1.81 19.06 0.60
N GLY A 345 -2.57 18.44 1.50
CA GLY A 345 -3.71 19.05 2.19
C GLY A 345 -3.34 19.99 3.34
N VAL A 346 -2.08 19.96 3.82
CA VAL A 346 -1.60 20.86 4.88
C VAL A 346 -1.31 22.24 4.29
N ARG A 347 -2.35 23.09 4.27
CA ARG A 347 -2.27 24.46 3.75
C ARG A 347 -1.95 25.47 4.82
N LEU A 348 -1.26 26.55 4.45
CA LEU A 348 -0.87 27.64 5.36
C LEU A 348 -2.05 28.17 6.22
N PRO A 349 -3.23 28.51 5.66
CA PRO A 349 -4.35 29.03 6.45
C PRO A 349 -4.98 28.01 7.41
N TYR A 350 -4.64 26.71 7.30
CA TYR A 350 -5.18 25.67 8.18
C TYR A 350 -4.37 25.48 9.45
N ILE A 351 -3.08 25.86 9.44
CA ILE A 351 -2.20 25.71 10.60
C ILE A 351 -2.74 26.44 11.86
N PRO A 352 -3.25 27.68 11.78
CA PRO A 352 -3.83 28.33 12.96
C PRO A 352 -5.05 27.62 13.56
N LEU A 353 -5.76 26.79 12.77
CA LEU A 353 -6.92 26.03 13.25
C LEU A 353 -6.51 24.99 14.29
N THR A 354 -5.27 24.50 14.24
CA THR A 354 -4.76 23.49 15.18
C THR A 354 -4.28 24.10 16.50
N ALA A 355 -4.23 25.43 16.63
CA ALA A 355 -3.70 26.11 17.83
C ALA A 355 -4.51 25.84 19.09
N LYS A 356 -5.78 25.43 18.95
CA LYS A 356 -6.69 25.11 20.07
C LYS A 356 -6.78 23.62 20.38
N ARG A 357 -6.06 22.77 19.65
CA ARG A 357 -6.07 21.31 19.87
C ARG A 357 -5.38 20.93 21.16
N ALA A 358 -5.83 19.84 21.76
CA ALA A 358 -5.19 19.22 22.92
C ALA A 358 -3.82 18.62 22.56
N THR A 359 -3.71 18.00 21.38
CA THR A 359 -2.48 17.32 20.93
C THR A 359 -1.81 17.95 19.70
N GLY A 360 -2.35 19.06 19.19
CA GLY A 360 -1.76 19.79 18.06
C GLY A 360 -1.75 18.98 16.75
N ILE A 361 -0.60 18.97 16.08
CA ILE A 361 -0.36 18.23 14.84
C ILE A 361 0.48 17.00 15.18
N VAL A 362 -0.13 15.81 15.08
CA VAL A 362 0.54 14.53 15.40
C VAL A 362 1.07 13.79 14.18
N SER A 363 0.71 14.23 12.97
CA SER A 363 1.34 13.72 11.75
C SER A 363 2.77 14.23 11.64
N ARG A 364 3.75 13.32 11.55
CA ARG A 364 5.15 13.70 11.31
C ARG A 364 5.27 14.47 9.99
N GLY A 365 4.75 13.92 8.88
CA GLY A 365 4.77 14.60 7.58
C GLY A 365 4.00 15.92 7.60
N GLY A 366 2.83 15.96 8.25
CA GLY A 366 2.06 17.18 8.42
C GLY A 366 2.79 18.27 9.21
N SER A 367 3.48 17.89 10.30
CA SER A 367 4.28 18.82 11.11
C SER A 367 5.48 19.40 10.36
N ILE A 368 6.12 18.62 9.48
CA ILE A 368 7.22 19.08 8.62
C ILE A 368 6.70 20.15 7.67
N MET A 369 5.58 19.90 7.01
CA MET A 369 4.97 20.86 6.10
C MET A 369 4.45 22.11 6.82
N ALA A 370 3.86 21.95 8.00
CA ALA A 370 3.45 23.09 8.82
C ALA A 370 4.64 23.97 9.21
N LYS A 371 5.77 23.36 9.64
CA LYS A 371 7.00 24.10 9.96
C LYS A 371 7.55 24.84 8.74
N TRP A 372 7.57 24.19 7.57
CA TRP A 372 8.01 24.83 6.32
C TRP A 372 7.14 26.04 5.96
N CYS A 373 5.80 25.88 5.98
CA CYS A 373 4.87 26.96 5.67
C CYS A 373 5.02 28.15 6.62
N LEU A 374 5.22 27.90 7.92
CA LEU A 374 5.42 28.96 8.92
C LEU A 374 6.78 29.67 8.78
N ALA A 375 7.84 28.94 8.43
CA ALA A 375 9.18 29.50 8.26
C ALA A 375 9.26 30.46 7.06
N HIS A 376 8.60 30.11 5.96
CA HIS A 376 8.59 30.92 4.73
C HIS A 376 7.39 31.87 4.64
N HIS A 377 6.34 31.63 5.43
CA HIS A 377 5.04 32.29 5.31
C HIS A 377 4.43 32.15 3.89
N GLU A 378 4.63 30.98 3.29
CA GLU A 378 4.17 30.63 1.95
C GLU A 378 3.21 29.44 1.97
N GLU A 379 2.39 29.31 0.92
CA GLU A 379 1.53 28.13 0.75
C GLU A 379 2.37 26.88 0.47
N SER A 380 1.90 25.73 0.97
CA SER A 380 2.55 24.44 0.80
C SER A 380 3.00 24.20 -0.64
N PHE A 381 4.30 24.00 -0.85
CA PHE A 381 4.82 23.70 -2.19
C PHE A 381 4.28 22.37 -2.73
N LEU A 382 3.86 21.43 -1.87
CA LEU A 382 3.19 20.20 -2.28
C LEU A 382 1.80 20.48 -2.88
N TYR A 383 1.10 21.49 -2.36
CA TYR A 383 -0.18 21.95 -2.90
C TYR A 383 0.03 22.74 -4.20
N THR A 384 0.93 23.72 -4.21
CA THR A 384 1.13 24.61 -5.37
C THR A 384 1.79 23.90 -6.57
N ARG A 385 2.56 22.83 -6.33
CA ARG A 385 3.21 21.99 -7.35
C ARG A 385 2.49 20.66 -7.57
N PHE A 386 1.24 20.51 -7.12
CA PHE A 386 0.53 19.23 -7.16
C PHE A 386 0.40 18.65 -8.58
N ARG A 387 0.21 19.50 -9.60
CA ARG A 387 0.17 19.06 -11.00
C ARG A 387 1.52 18.51 -11.48
N ASP A 388 2.63 19.12 -11.08
CA ASP A 388 3.97 18.64 -11.41
C ASP A 388 4.25 17.28 -10.72
N ILE A 389 3.72 17.07 -9.50
CA ILE A 389 3.77 15.78 -8.81
C ILE A 389 2.99 14.71 -9.59
N CYS A 390 1.79 15.03 -10.07
CA CYS A 390 0.97 14.12 -10.87
C CYS A 390 1.71 13.67 -12.14
N GLU A 391 2.40 14.58 -12.84
CA GLU A 391 3.17 14.24 -14.05
C GLU A 391 4.26 13.20 -13.76
N ILE A 392 4.95 13.33 -12.64
CA ILE A 392 5.96 12.35 -12.21
C ILE A 392 5.28 11.01 -11.92
N MET A 393 4.25 11.00 -11.06
CA MET A 393 3.60 9.77 -10.61
C MET A 393 2.94 9.00 -11.77
N ALA A 394 2.30 9.70 -12.70
CA ALA A 394 1.66 9.11 -13.88
C ALA A 394 2.67 8.46 -14.85
N ALA A 395 3.93 8.88 -14.83
CA ALA A 395 4.98 8.31 -15.68
C ALA A 395 5.44 6.92 -15.22
N TYR A 396 5.14 6.53 -13.99
CA TYR A 396 5.56 5.25 -13.39
C TYR A 396 4.40 4.42 -12.81
N ASP A 397 3.17 4.94 -12.82
CA ASP A 397 2.00 4.35 -12.13
C ASP A 397 2.16 4.27 -10.61
N VAL A 398 2.67 5.35 -10.01
CA VAL A 398 2.63 5.52 -8.55
C VAL A 398 1.25 6.07 -8.16
N SER A 399 0.60 5.43 -7.18
CA SER A 399 -0.68 5.89 -6.65
C SER A 399 -0.50 6.98 -5.60
N PHE A 400 -1.43 7.93 -5.53
CA PHE A 400 -1.50 8.87 -4.42
C PHE A 400 -2.14 8.21 -3.20
N SER A 401 -1.49 8.35 -2.05
CA SER A 401 -2.11 8.32 -0.74
C SER A 401 -2.14 9.76 -0.24
N LEU A 402 -3.28 10.44 -0.34
CA LEU A 402 -3.38 11.84 0.09
C LEU A 402 -3.39 11.89 1.61
N GLY A 403 -2.29 12.36 2.18
CA GLY A 403 -1.99 12.22 3.61
C GLY A 403 -2.84 13.11 4.51
N ASP A 404 -3.13 12.61 5.70
CA ASP A 404 -3.94 13.26 6.74
C ASP A 404 -3.07 14.05 7.74
N GLY A 405 -2.38 15.07 7.22
CA GLY A 405 -1.43 15.88 7.98
C GLY A 405 -2.01 16.56 9.21
N LEU A 406 -3.31 16.84 9.22
CA LEU A 406 -4.08 17.45 10.29
C LEU A 406 -5.04 16.44 10.95
N ARG A 407 -4.77 15.14 10.91
CA ARG A 407 -5.57 14.14 11.67
C ARG A 407 -5.58 14.42 13.19
N PRO A 408 -6.62 13.98 13.92
CA PRO A 408 -6.68 14.10 15.37
C PRO A 408 -5.74 13.11 16.07
N GLY A 409 -4.97 13.62 17.04
CA GLY A 409 -4.09 12.82 17.91
C GLY A 409 -4.64 12.54 19.30
N SER A 410 -5.87 13.00 19.56
CA SER A 410 -6.65 12.67 20.74
C SER A 410 -8.13 12.72 20.38
N ILE A 411 -8.95 12.05 21.17
CA ILE A 411 -10.42 12.07 21.03
C ILE A 411 -10.98 13.49 21.14
N ALA A 412 -10.33 14.36 21.90
CA ALA A 412 -10.75 15.75 22.06
C ALA A 412 -10.62 16.56 20.76
N ASP A 413 -9.73 16.16 19.87
CA ASP A 413 -9.43 16.86 18.60
C ASP A 413 -10.23 16.29 17.42
N ALA A 414 -10.99 15.21 17.63
CA ALA A 414 -11.72 14.51 16.58
C ALA A 414 -12.81 15.38 15.94
N ASN A 415 -12.92 15.31 14.62
CA ASN A 415 -13.92 16.00 13.78
C ASN A 415 -13.85 17.53 13.88
N ASP A 416 -12.69 18.08 14.24
CA ASP A 416 -12.50 19.53 14.32
C ASP A 416 -12.41 20.19 12.93
N ARG A 417 -12.38 21.53 12.93
CA ARG A 417 -12.32 22.29 11.67
C ARG A 417 -11.02 22.05 10.89
N ALA A 418 -9.89 21.83 11.57
CA ALA A 418 -8.61 21.61 10.89
C ALA A 418 -8.61 20.30 10.11
N GLN A 419 -9.14 19.22 10.72
CA GLN A 419 -9.26 17.91 10.08
C GLN A 419 -10.15 18.00 8.83
N PHE A 420 -11.35 18.57 8.93
CA PHE A 420 -12.26 18.63 7.79
C PHE A 420 -11.84 19.66 6.73
N ALA A 421 -11.11 20.72 7.09
CA ALA A 421 -10.53 21.65 6.10
C ALA A 421 -9.49 20.95 5.23
N GLU A 422 -8.67 20.08 5.82
CA GLU A 422 -7.76 19.25 5.06
C GLU A 422 -8.53 18.28 4.16
N LEU A 423 -9.53 17.56 4.69
CA LEU A 423 -10.34 16.62 3.91
C LEU A 423 -11.02 17.27 2.68
N GLU A 424 -11.57 18.48 2.85
CA GLU A 424 -12.10 19.31 1.75
C GLU A 424 -11.05 19.53 0.66
N THR A 425 -9.82 19.86 1.05
CA THR A 425 -8.70 20.02 0.10
C THR A 425 -8.31 18.69 -0.54
N LEU A 426 -8.33 17.58 0.19
CA LEU A 426 -8.01 16.28 -0.39
C LEU A 426 -9.03 15.87 -1.46
N GLY A 427 -10.31 16.21 -1.29
CA GLY A 427 -11.33 16.04 -2.33
C GLY A 427 -11.04 16.86 -3.60
N GLU A 428 -10.62 18.13 -3.45
CA GLU A 428 -10.15 18.96 -4.56
C GLU A 428 -8.95 18.33 -5.29
N LEU A 429 -7.92 17.96 -4.54
CA LEU A 429 -6.68 17.36 -5.08
C LEU A 429 -6.95 16.01 -5.76
N THR A 430 -7.92 15.24 -5.27
CA THR A 430 -8.36 13.98 -5.90
C THR A 430 -8.85 14.23 -7.33
N LYS A 431 -9.67 15.26 -7.56
CA LYS A 431 -10.11 15.61 -8.92
C LYS A 431 -8.93 16.00 -9.81
N ILE A 432 -7.98 16.77 -9.30
CA ILE A 432 -6.79 17.19 -10.05
C ILE A 432 -5.92 15.97 -10.42
N ALA A 433 -5.73 15.02 -9.49
CA ALA A 433 -5.01 13.78 -9.74
C ALA A 433 -5.75 12.94 -10.79
N TRP A 434 -7.07 12.83 -10.70
CA TRP A 434 -7.91 12.12 -11.65
C TRP A 434 -7.90 12.76 -13.04
N GLU A 435 -7.86 14.09 -13.20
CA GLU A 435 -7.65 14.73 -14.51
C GLU A 435 -6.36 14.23 -15.19
N GLN A 436 -5.38 13.80 -14.39
CA GLN A 436 -4.10 13.29 -14.84
C GLN A 436 -3.98 11.76 -14.82
N ASP A 437 -5.12 11.06 -14.73
CA ASP A 437 -5.21 9.60 -14.64
C ASP A 437 -4.35 9.01 -13.49
N CYS A 438 -4.03 9.80 -12.46
CA CYS A 438 -3.35 9.29 -11.27
C CYS A 438 -4.36 8.56 -10.37
N GLN A 439 -4.01 7.35 -9.96
CA GLN A 439 -4.78 6.60 -8.97
C GLN A 439 -4.69 7.30 -7.61
N THR A 440 -5.77 7.32 -6.82
CA THR A 440 -5.82 8.07 -5.55
C THR A 440 -6.61 7.32 -4.49
N MET A 441 -6.04 7.23 -3.29
CA MET A 441 -6.73 6.95 -2.03
C MET A 441 -6.50 8.09 -1.05
N ILE A 442 -7.38 8.21 -0.06
CA ILE A 442 -7.38 9.29 0.94
C ILE A 442 -6.98 8.69 2.28
N GLU A 443 -6.07 9.34 3.00
CA GLU A 443 -5.78 8.96 4.39
C GLU A 443 -6.79 9.60 5.34
N GLY A 444 -7.11 8.89 6.41
CA GLY A 444 -8.16 9.23 7.36
C GLY A 444 -7.72 9.08 8.82
N PRO A 445 -8.55 9.57 9.76
CA PRO A 445 -8.15 9.94 11.10
C PRO A 445 -7.52 8.84 11.96
N GLY A 446 -6.85 9.33 13.01
CA GLY A 446 -6.19 8.54 14.05
C GLY A 446 -7.05 8.29 15.29
N HIS A 447 -7.36 9.32 16.09
CA HIS A 447 -8.10 9.15 17.35
C HIS A 447 -9.53 9.67 17.21
N VAL A 448 -10.54 8.78 17.29
CA VAL A 448 -11.95 9.13 17.07
C VAL A 448 -12.84 8.29 17.99
N PRO A 449 -13.68 8.90 18.84
CA PRO A 449 -14.62 8.16 19.66
C PRO A 449 -15.74 7.54 18.79
N MET A 450 -16.25 6.38 19.17
CA MET A 450 -17.16 5.58 18.32
C MET A 450 -18.35 6.34 17.71
N HIS A 451 -18.95 7.27 18.47
CA HIS A 451 -20.11 8.05 18.01
C HIS A 451 -19.81 9.03 16.87
N LEU A 452 -18.52 9.32 16.59
CA LEU A 452 -18.07 10.23 15.52
C LEU A 452 -17.51 9.49 14.30
N ILE A 453 -17.31 8.17 14.36
CA ILE A 453 -16.72 7.38 13.26
C ILE A 453 -17.59 7.49 12.00
N LYS A 454 -18.91 7.36 12.13
CA LYS A 454 -19.84 7.38 10.99
C LYS A 454 -19.79 8.70 10.22
N GLU A 455 -19.67 9.84 10.92
CA GLU A 455 -19.56 11.16 10.29
C GLU A 455 -18.31 11.27 9.41
N ASN A 456 -17.17 10.69 9.84
CA ASN A 456 -15.95 10.68 9.06
C ASN A 456 -16.12 9.95 7.73
N MET A 457 -16.74 8.77 7.77
CA MET A 457 -17.01 7.98 6.56
C MET A 457 -17.96 8.72 5.62
N ASP A 458 -19.04 9.30 6.15
CA ASP A 458 -20.03 10.01 5.36
C ASP A 458 -19.42 11.24 4.66
N LYS A 459 -18.64 12.03 5.39
CA LYS A 459 -17.92 13.18 4.83
C LYS A 459 -16.91 12.76 3.78
N GLN A 460 -16.15 11.70 4.00
CA GLN A 460 -15.16 11.26 3.03
C GLN A 460 -15.81 10.77 1.72
N LEU A 461 -16.91 10.02 1.79
CA LEU A 461 -17.64 9.57 0.60
C LEU A 461 -18.16 10.77 -0.21
N GLU A 462 -18.74 11.76 0.46
CA GLU A 462 -19.29 12.96 -0.17
C GLU A 462 -18.18 13.86 -0.77
N ILE A 463 -17.19 14.23 0.05
CA ILE A 463 -16.16 15.22 -0.28
C ILE A 463 -15.12 14.64 -1.26
N CYS A 464 -14.72 13.38 -1.07
CA CYS A 464 -13.67 12.74 -1.85
C CYS A 464 -14.20 11.79 -2.93
N HIS A 465 -15.49 11.91 -3.26
CA HIS A 465 -16.10 11.25 -4.44
C HIS A 465 -15.97 9.72 -4.41
N GLU A 466 -16.15 9.14 -3.23
CA GLU A 466 -16.02 7.70 -2.98
C GLU A 466 -14.63 7.10 -3.29
N ALA A 467 -13.58 7.92 -3.39
CA ALA A 467 -12.19 7.42 -3.47
C ALA A 467 -11.90 6.46 -2.28
N PRO A 468 -11.03 5.44 -2.44
CA PRO A 468 -10.68 4.54 -1.34
C PRO A 468 -10.19 5.30 -0.10
N PHE A 469 -10.62 4.86 1.09
CA PHE A 469 -10.27 5.50 2.36
C PHE A 469 -9.33 4.60 3.16
N TYR A 470 -8.24 5.18 3.66
CA TYR A 470 -7.15 4.49 4.35
C TYR A 470 -6.94 5.11 5.75
N THR A 471 -7.39 4.42 6.80
CA THR A 471 -7.42 4.97 8.17
C THR A 471 -6.29 4.41 9.05
N LEU A 472 -5.86 5.21 10.04
CA LEU A 472 -4.94 4.76 11.09
C LEU A 472 -5.73 4.39 12.36
N GLY A 473 -6.33 3.19 12.37
CA GLY A 473 -7.32 2.79 13.37
C GLY A 473 -8.73 3.09 12.85
N PRO A 474 -9.52 3.96 13.51
CA PRO A 474 -9.10 4.90 14.55
C PRO A 474 -9.13 4.34 15.99
N LEU A 475 -8.29 4.90 16.87
CA LEU A 475 -8.31 4.63 18.30
C LEU A 475 -9.58 5.19 18.93
N THR A 476 -10.35 4.33 19.60
CA THR A 476 -11.63 4.69 20.23
C THR A 476 -11.51 5.20 21.66
N THR A 477 -10.31 5.10 22.26
CA THR A 477 -9.98 5.64 23.59
C THR A 477 -8.48 5.92 23.71
N ASP A 478 -8.11 6.97 24.46
CA ASP A 478 -6.72 7.44 24.64
C ASP A 478 -6.07 6.93 25.93
N ILE A 479 -6.79 6.11 26.71
CA ILE A 479 -6.41 5.80 28.11
C ILE A 479 -5.64 4.48 28.28
N ALA A 480 -5.31 3.79 27.19
CA ALA A 480 -4.74 2.43 27.23
C ALA A 480 -3.41 2.26 26.44
N PRO A 481 -2.39 3.11 26.67
CA PRO A 481 -1.11 2.99 25.98
C PRO A 481 -0.48 1.61 26.21
N GLY A 482 0.08 1.03 25.13
CA GLY A 482 0.56 -0.37 25.11
C GLY A 482 -0.51 -1.37 24.68
N TYR A 483 -1.78 -0.98 24.67
CA TYR A 483 -2.93 -1.77 24.19
C TYR A 483 -3.66 -1.11 23.02
N ASP A 484 -3.02 -0.15 22.36
CA ASP A 484 -3.65 0.63 21.28
C ASP A 484 -4.02 -0.21 20.05
N HIS A 485 -3.40 -1.38 19.86
CA HIS A 485 -3.82 -2.36 18.87
C HIS A 485 -5.25 -2.88 19.11
N ILE A 486 -5.71 -2.89 20.38
CA ILE A 486 -7.08 -3.25 20.75
C ILE A 486 -8.01 -2.05 20.61
N THR A 487 -7.60 -0.87 21.13
CA THR A 487 -8.45 0.34 21.07
C THR A 487 -8.73 0.79 19.65
N SER A 488 -7.73 0.65 18.76
CA SER A 488 -7.87 0.88 17.32
C SER A 488 -8.58 -0.26 16.61
N GLY A 489 -8.42 -1.52 17.05
CA GLY A 489 -9.14 -2.66 16.49
C GLY A 489 -10.66 -2.63 16.69
N ILE A 490 -11.18 -1.75 17.56
CA ILE A 490 -12.62 -1.47 17.69
C ILE A 490 -13.08 -0.46 16.63
N GLY A 491 -12.25 0.53 16.31
CA GLY A 491 -12.60 1.60 15.38
C GLY A 491 -12.34 1.26 13.92
N ALA A 492 -11.26 0.51 13.66
CA ALA A 492 -10.93 -0.10 12.37
C ALA A 492 -11.97 -1.18 12.01
#